data_AF-A0A9N9CSS3-F1
#
_entry.id   AF-A0A9N9CSS3-F1
#
_cell.length_a   1.000
_cell.length_b   1.000
_cell.length_c   1.000
_cell.angle_alpha   90.00
_cell.angle_beta   90.00
_cell.angle_gamma   90.00
#
_symmetry.space_group_name_H-M   'P 1'
#
loop_
_entity.id
_entity.type
_entity.pdbx_description
1 polymer ?
#
loop_
_entity_poly.entity_id
_entity_poly.type
_entity_poly.pdbx_seq_one_letter_code
_entity_poly.pdbx_strand_id
1 'polypeptide(L)'
;LQNKSAFRTCAIPQIWAFATLTKTFRNYDTFQKLVKIRKGEAVKCTSIHDLANFYLEYTRVIIRKNDHKDPNFMKISAACGKIEQWCATNLPATKVYNKSLKK
;
A
#
# COMPACT_ATOMS: atom_id res chain seq x y z
N LEU A 1 -11.16 0.24 17.21
CA LEU A 1 -12.41 0.43 16.43
C LEU A 1 -13.41 -0.61 16.89
N GLN A 2 -14.45 -0.22 17.62
CA GLN A 2 -15.40 -1.18 18.19
C GLN A 2 -16.43 -1.73 17.18
N ASN A 3 -16.64 -1.05 16.04
CA ASN A 3 -17.54 -1.50 14.98
C ASN A 3 -16.78 -2.01 13.74
N LYS A 4 -16.77 -3.33 13.54
CA LYS A 4 -16.10 -4.01 12.41
C LYS A 4 -16.71 -3.65 11.04
N SER A 5 -18.01 -3.37 10.97
CA SER A 5 -18.70 -3.00 9.73
C SER A 5 -18.28 -1.60 9.29
N ALA A 6 -18.33 -0.63 10.21
CA ALA A 6 -17.88 0.74 9.95
C ALA A 6 -16.41 0.78 9.49
N PHE A 7 -15.54 -0.01 10.13
CA PHE A 7 -14.14 -0.12 9.70
C PHE A 7 -14.02 -0.61 8.26
N ARG A 8 -14.73 -1.69 7.88
CA ARG A 8 -14.67 -2.23 6.51
C ARG A 8 -15.14 -1.23 5.47
N THR A 9 -16.24 -0.53 5.73
CA THR A 9 -16.78 0.48 4.81
C THR A 9 -15.78 1.60 4.56
N CYS A 10 -14.99 1.98 5.57
CA CYS A 10 -13.93 2.97 5.42
C CYS A 10 -12.64 2.38 4.82
N ALA A 11 -12.26 1.16 5.17
CA ALA A 11 -10.97 0.58 4.78
C ALA A 11 -10.94 0.10 3.32
N ILE A 12 -12.03 -0.48 2.82
CA ILE A 12 -12.08 -1.06 1.47
C ILE A 12 -11.80 0.01 0.37
N PRO A 13 -12.44 1.20 0.38
CA PRO A 13 -12.13 2.25 -0.59
C PRO A 13 -10.67 2.71 -0.53
N GLN A 14 -10.06 2.75 0.66
CA GLN A 14 -8.68 3.17 0.85
C GLN A 14 -7.69 2.15 0.25
N ILE A 15 -7.94 0.85 0.45
CA ILE A 15 -7.15 -0.22 -0.19
C ILE A 15 -7.25 -0.11 -1.71
N TRP A 16 -8.46 0.09 -2.25
CA TRP A 16 -8.64 0.24 -3.70
C TRP A 16 -7.94 1.46 -4.27
N ALA A 17 -7.98 2.60 -3.58
CA ALA A 17 -7.26 3.78 -3.99
C ALA A 17 -5.75 3.52 -4.06
N PHE A 18 -5.17 2.89 -3.03
CA PHE A 18 -3.74 2.63 -2.97
C PHE A 18 -3.29 1.54 -3.97
N ALA A 19 -4.10 0.50 -4.17
CA ALA A 19 -3.89 -0.50 -5.21
C ALA A 19 -3.90 0.12 -6.61
N THR A 20 -4.82 1.07 -6.84
CA THR A 20 -4.91 1.80 -8.11
C THR A 20 -3.65 2.64 -8.31
N LEU A 21 -3.25 3.44 -7.32
CA LEU A 21 -2.02 4.23 -7.34
C LEU A 21 -0.79 3.36 -7.68
N THR A 22 -0.68 2.19 -7.06
CA THR A 22 0.43 1.25 -7.28
C THR A 22 0.45 0.69 -8.71
N LYS A 23 -0.74 0.49 -9.30
CA LYS A 23 -0.88 -0.02 -10.66
C LYS A 23 -0.68 1.06 -11.72
N THR A 24 -1.04 2.30 -11.42
CA THR A 24 -0.83 3.46 -12.29
C THR A 24 0.59 4.02 -12.19
N PHE A 25 1.28 3.79 -11.08
CA PHE A 25 2.64 4.28 -10.87
C PHE A 25 3.60 3.73 -11.93
N ARG A 26 4.18 4.65 -12.71
CA ARG A 26 5.10 4.40 -13.83
C ARG A 26 4.57 3.36 -14.83
N ASN A 27 3.30 3.48 -15.19
CA ASN A 27 2.65 2.59 -16.14
C ASN A 27 2.08 3.38 -17.33
N TYR A 28 2.70 3.27 -18.51
CA TYR A 28 2.26 4.01 -19.70
C TYR A 28 0.83 3.65 -20.16
N ASP A 29 0.36 2.43 -19.83
CA ASP A 29 -1.01 2.02 -20.12
C ASP A 29 -2.06 2.98 -19.55
N THR A 30 -1.74 3.75 -18.51
CA THR A 30 -2.69 4.70 -17.90
C THR A 30 -3.14 5.79 -18.85
N PHE A 31 -2.33 6.09 -19.87
CA PHE A 31 -2.66 7.10 -20.88
C PHE A 31 -3.43 6.50 -22.06
N GLN A 32 -3.48 5.17 -22.18
CA GLN A 32 -4.10 4.49 -23.32
C GLN A 32 -5.39 3.75 -22.96
N LYS A 33 -5.49 3.23 -21.73
CA LYS A 33 -6.63 2.40 -21.32
C LYS A 33 -6.93 2.52 -19.84
N LEU A 34 -8.16 2.14 -19.47
CA LEU A 34 -8.58 2.14 -18.08
C LEU A 34 -7.93 0.98 -17.31
N VAL A 35 -6.99 1.32 -16.45
CA VAL A 35 -6.23 0.37 -15.63
C VAL A 35 -7.07 -0.08 -14.43
N LYS A 36 -7.64 -1.29 -14.50
CA LYS A 36 -8.50 -1.86 -13.44
C LYS A 36 -7.72 -2.66 -12.42
N ILE A 37 -8.09 -2.56 -11.14
CA ILE A 37 -7.64 -3.45 -10.06
C ILE A 37 -8.60 -4.65 -9.91
N ARG A 38 -8.10 -5.79 -9.41
CA ARG A 38 -8.94 -6.97 -9.15
C ARG A 38 -9.66 -6.81 -7.80
N LYS A 39 -10.99 -6.89 -7.79
CA LYS A 39 -11.82 -6.60 -6.60
C LYS A 39 -11.56 -7.51 -5.38
N GLY A 40 -11.02 -8.71 -5.58
CA GLY A 40 -11.02 -9.78 -4.57
C GLY A 40 -10.05 -9.61 -3.39
N GLU A 41 -9.01 -8.78 -3.51
CA GLU A 41 -8.00 -8.66 -2.46
C GLU A 41 -8.51 -7.85 -1.25
N ALA A 42 -9.18 -6.71 -1.51
CA ALA A 42 -9.65 -5.82 -0.45
C ALA A 42 -10.72 -6.44 0.46
N VAL A 43 -11.51 -7.40 -0.04
CA VAL A 43 -12.56 -8.09 0.73
C VAL A 43 -11.97 -8.88 1.90
N LYS A 44 -10.69 -9.27 1.84
CA LYS A 44 -10.04 -10.01 2.94
C LYS A 44 -9.64 -9.11 4.12
N CYS A 45 -9.74 -7.79 4.00
CA CYS A 45 -9.42 -6.87 5.09
C CYS A 45 -10.49 -6.93 6.19
N THR A 46 -10.08 -7.33 7.39
CA THR A 46 -10.95 -7.40 8.58
C THR A 46 -10.40 -6.64 9.78
N SER A 47 -9.10 -6.32 9.75
CA SER A 47 -8.39 -5.63 10.82
C SER A 47 -7.48 -4.52 10.28
N ILE A 48 -7.06 -3.63 11.18
CA ILE A 48 -6.05 -2.61 10.87
C ILE A 48 -4.68 -3.22 10.51
N HIS A 49 -4.38 -4.41 11.03
CA HIS A 49 -3.16 -5.14 10.67
C HIS A 49 -3.21 -5.63 9.22
N ASP A 50 -4.37 -6.13 8.76
CA ASP A 50 -4.55 -6.51 7.34
C ASP A 50 -4.39 -5.29 6.44
N LEU A 51 -5.01 -4.16 6.82
CA LEU A 51 -4.89 -2.90 6.11
C LEU A 51 -3.42 -2.46 6.00
N ALA A 52 -2.68 -2.46 7.11
CA ALA A 52 -1.26 -2.11 7.12
C ALA A 52 -0.42 -3.06 6.25
N ASN A 53 -0.71 -4.36 6.25
CA ASN A 53 -0.02 -5.31 5.37
C ASN A 53 -0.24 -4.95 3.88
N PHE A 54 -1.47 -4.60 3.48
CA PHE A 54 -1.74 -4.12 2.12
C PHE A 54 -0.93 -2.88 1.77
N TYR A 55 -0.91 -1.88 2.67
CA TYR A 55 -0.12 -0.66 2.45
C TYR A 55 1.37 -0.96 2.33
N LEU A 56 1.93 -1.83 3.17
CA LEU A 56 3.34 -2.21 3.10
C LEU A 56 3.66 -2.97 1.81
N GLU A 57 2.82 -3.91 1.40
CA GLU A 57 3.01 -4.67 0.16
C GLU A 57 2.99 -3.76 -1.07
N TYR A 58 2.00 -2.88 -1.17
CA TYR A 58 1.88 -1.93 -2.28
C TYR A 58 2.99 -0.87 -2.26
N THR A 59 3.39 -0.39 -1.08
CA THR A 59 4.52 0.53 -0.91
C THR A 59 5.82 -0.09 -1.44
N ARG A 60 6.07 -1.37 -1.14
CA ARG A 60 7.24 -2.09 -1.67
C ARG A 60 7.22 -2.22 -3.20
N VAL A 61 6.05 -2.39 -3.80
CA VAL A 61 5.92 -2.40 -5.27
C VAL A 61 6.27 -1.03 -5.85
N ILE A 62 5.80 0.06 -5.23
CA ILE A 62 6.14 1.44 -5.64
C ILE A 62 7.64 1.67 -5.51
N ILE A 63 8.26 1.34 -4.38
CA ILE A 63 9.71 1.49 -4.16
C ILE A 63 10.50 0.74 -5.23
N ARG A 64 10.13 -0.50 -5.56
CA ARG A 64 10.82 -1.29 -6.60
C ARG A 64 10.70 -0.70 -8.00
N LYS A 65 9.59 -0.02 -8.28
CA LYS A 65 9.38 0.67 -9.56
C LYS A 65 10.00 2.07 -9.58
N ASN A 66 10.33 2.63 -8.42
CA ASN A 66 10.87 3.97 -8.31
C ASN A 66 12.29 4.02 -8.89
N ASP A 67 12.53 4.98 -9.77
CA ASP A 67 13.76 5.08 -10.56
C ASP A 67 14.54 6.31 -10.11
N HIS A 68 15.84 6.14 -9.85
CA HIS A 68 16.72 7.23 -9.41
C HIS A 68 16.85 8.36 -10.43
N LYS A 69 16.49 8.12 -11.70
CA LYS A 69 16.46 9.14 -12.76
C LYS A 69 15.23 10.05 -12.69
N ASP A 70 14.23 9.69 -11.88
CA ASP A 70 13.02 10.50 -11.70
C ASP A 70 13.34 11.73 -10.80
N PRO A 71 13.00 12.96 -11.21
CA PRO A 71 13.23 14.16 -10.39
C PRO A 71 12.49 14.11 -9.05
N ASN A 72 11.44 13.30 -8.93
CA ASN A 72 10.67 13.09 -7.70
C ASN A 72 11.11 11.84 -6.92
N PHE A 73 12.17 11.15 -7.31
CA PHE A 73 12.65 9.92 -6.67
C PHE A 73 12.73 10.05 -5.15
N MET A 74 13.40 11.10 -4.65
CA MET A 74 13.57 11.34 -3.21
C MET A 74 12.25 11.62 -2.50
N LYS A 75 11.34 12.38 -3.13
CA LYS A 75 10.03 12.70 -2.54
C LYS A 75 9.17 11.45 -2.39
N ILE A 76 9.17 10.60 -3.41
CA ILE A 76 8.45 9.33 -3.42
C ILE A 76 9.04 8.39 -2.37
N SER A 77 10.37 8.23 -2.36
CA SER A 77 11.06 7.39 -1.37
C SER A 77 10.81 7.85 0.07
N ALA A 78 10.82 9.17 0.33
CA ALA A 78 10.51 9.72 1.64
C ALA A 78 9.05 9.47 2.04
N ALA A 79 8.09 9.60 1.12
CA ALA A 79 6.68 9.30 1.39
C ALA A 79 6.47 7.81 1.70
N CYS A 80 7.10 6.91 0.94
CA CYS A 80 7.08 5.48 1.21
C CYS A 80 7.70 5.15 2.58
N GLY A 81 8.83 5.76 2.93
CA GLY A 81 9.47 5.59 4.23
C GLY A 81 8.58 6.01 5.41
N LYS A 82 7.79 7.09 5.27
CA LYS A 82 6.82 7.49 6.29
C LYS A 82 5.73 6.45 6.53
N ILE A 83 5.27 5.78 5.47
CA ILE A 83 4.27 4.70 5.58
C ILE A 83 4.86 3.51 6.34
N GLU A 84 6.08 3.09 5.98
CA GLU A 84 6.76 1.99 6.64
C GLU A 84 7.04 2.29 8.13
N GLN A 85 7.52 3.51 8.42
CA GLN A 85 7.76 3.97 9.79
C GLN A 85 6.48 3.98 10.61
N TRP A 86 5.38 4.54 10.07
CA TRP A 86 4.11 4.57 10.77
C TRP A 86 3.61 3.16 11.11
N CYS A 87 3.73 2.21 10.17
CA CYS A 87 3.35 0.83 10.39
C CYS A 87 4.23 0.15 11.46
N ALA A 88 5.55 0.40 11.44
CA ALA A 88 6.47 -0.16 12.42
C ALA A 88 6.20 0.37 13.84
N THR A 89 5.97 1.68 13.99
CA THR A 89 5.74 2.31 15.29
C THR A 89 4.38 1.95 15.89
N ASN A 90 3.32 1.93 15.07
CA ASN A 90 1.95 1.78 15.57
C ASN A 90 1.44 0.32 15.52
N LEU A 91 2.06 -0.54 14.70
CA LEU A 91 1.59 -1.91 14.44
C LEU A 91 2.76 -2.91 14.36
N PRO A 92 3.52 -3.11 15.46
CA PRO A 92 4.74 -3.93 15.47
C PRO A 92 4.50 -5.42 15.13
N ALA A 93 3.27 -5.92 15.27
CA ALA A 93 2.91 -7.31 14.98
C ALA A 93 2.53 -7.60 13.50
N THR A 94 2.75 -6.65 12.57
CA THR A 94 2.43 -6.88 11.15
C THR A 94 3.38 -7.93 10.53
N LYS A 95 2.81 -8.93 9.84
CA LYS A 95 3.56 -10.07 9.25
C LYS A 95 4.68 -9.63 8.32
N VAL A 96 4.49 -8.48 7.66
CA VAL A 96 5.41 -7.91 6.68
C VAL A 96 6.67 -7.29 7.32
N TYR A 97 6.54 -6.73 8.53
CA TYR A 97 7.65 -6.24 9.36
C TYR A 97 8.58 -7.38 9.78
N ASN A 98 8.00 -8.49 10.28
CA ASN A 98 8.76 -9.68 10.71
C ASN A 98 9.56 -10.35 9.58
N LYS A 99 9.16 -10.17 8.31
CA LYS A 99 9.91 -10.69 7.15
C LYS A 99 11.07 -9.78 6.74
N SER A 100 11.02 -8.49 7.09
CA SER A 100 12.09 -7.51 6.82
C SER A 100 13.25 -7.62 7.82
N LEU A 101 12.99 -8.07 9.05
CA LEU A 101 14.00 -8.27 10.10
C LEU A 101 14.75 -9.61 9.98
N LYS A 102 14.22 -10.56 9.19
CA LYS A 102 14.82 -11.89 8.98
C LYS A 102 15.68 -11.97 7.72
N LYS A 103 16.16 -10.85 7.21
CA LYS A 103 16.99 -10.78 6.01
C LYS A 103 18.27 -10.02 6.28
#